data_AF-A0A067C0Y4-F1
#
_entry.id   AF-A0A067C0Y4-F1
#
_cell.length_a   1.000
_cell.length_b   1.000
_cell.length_c   1.000
_cell.angle_alpha   90.00
_cell.angle_beta   90.00
_cell.angle_gamma   90.00
#
_symmetry.space_group_name_H-M   'P 1'
#
loop_
_entity.id
_entity.type
_entity.pdbx_description
1 polymer ?
#
loop_
_entity_poly.entity_id
_entity_poly.type
_entity_poly.pdbx_seq_one_letter_code
_entity_poly.pdbx_strand_id
1 'polypeptide(L)'
;MHGALDEAGFPRGHAGDDDYLKYGMTVAFLSTERNGMLASEGFASVDVRLEHMVPEAKHNMKRRSGQLVACHYKDCLFEIVPKMSYEATSAFEQAKATTKGGSASFSTVFSELKFKSESEQRLNASTYTKLFGKRVNYGQVATQ
;
A
#
# COMPACT_ATOMS: atom_id res chain seq x y z
N MET A 1 21.75 0.48 -30.83
CA MET A 1 22.48 1.72 -30.46
C MET A 1 22.47 1.83 -28.94
N HIS A 2 23.64 2.07 -28.36
CA HIS A 2 23.95 1.99 -26.93
C HIS A 2 23.16 3.01 -26.10
N GLY A 3 22.51 2.54 -25.03
CA GLY A 3 21.94 3.40 -23.98
C GLY A 3 23.00 3.74 -22.95
N ALA A 4 23.18 5.03 -22.65
CA ALA A 4 24.11 5.51 -21.64
C ALA A 4 23.59 5.11 -20.24
N LEU A 5 24.37 4.30 -19.52
CA LEU A 5 24.22 4.02 -18.11
C LEU A 5 24.79 5.20 -17.31
N ASP A 6 24.14 5.56 -16.21
CA ASP A 6 24.74 6.42 -15.18
C ASP A 6 25.51 5.53 -14.18
N GLU A 7 26.47 6.10 -13.45
CA GLU A 7 27.44 5.42 -12.55
C GLU A 7 26.82 4.59 -11.40
N ALA A 8 25.48 4.53 -11.30
CA ALA A 8 24.74 3.73 -10.32
C ALA A 8 23.93 2.57 -10.93
N GLY A 9 24.01 2.31 -12.24
CA GLY A 9 23.42 1.10 -12.85
C GLY A 9 21.89 1.07 -12.94
N PHE A 10 21.20 2.20 -12.73
CA PHE A 10 19.75 2.27 -12.89
C PHE A 10 19.37 2.61 -14.34
N PRO A 11 18.51 1.81 -15.01
CA PRO A 11 18.05 2.13 -16.35
C PRO A 11 17.21 3.42 -16.34
N ARG A 12 17.57 4.39 -17.18
CA ARG A 12 16.71 5.55 -17.47
C ARG A 12 15.39 5.04 -18.05
N GLY A 13 14.30 5.23 -17.31
CA GLY A 13 12.94 5.01 -17.80
C GLY A 13 12.70 5.80 -19.08
N HIS A 14 11.96 5.19 -20.02
CA HIS A 14 11.50 5.89 -21.21
C HIS A 14 10.52 6.99 -20.78
N ALA A 15 10.87 8.25 -21.09
CA ALA A 15 10.17 9.48 -20.72
C ALA A 15 8.74 9.65 -21.29
N GLY A 16 8.07 8.57 -21.71
CA GLY A 16 6.67 8.55 -22.15
C GLY A 16 5.73 7.68 -21.31
N ASP A 17 6.27 6.86 -20.39
CA ASP A 17 5.48 5.94 -19.55
C ASP A 17 5.63 6.24 -18.03
N ASP A 18 6.39 7.29 -17.69
CA ASP A 18 6.70 7.72 -16.32
C ASP A 18 5.63 8.66 -15.71
N ASP A 19 4.66 9.11 -16.50
CA ASP A 19 3.64 10.09 -16.05
C ASP A 19 2.36 9.44 -15.49
N TYR A 20 2.24 8.11 -15.54
CA TYR A 20 1.05 7.40 -15.09
C TYR A 20 1.25 6.69 -13.77
N LEU A 21 0.23 6.74 -12.92
CA LEU A 21 0.16 5.94 -11.71
C LEU A 21 0.07 4.44 -12.08
N LYS A 22 0.91 3.62 -11.47
CA LYS A 22 0.99 2.17 -11.69
C LYS A 22 0.89 1.43 -10.35
N TYR A 23 0.38 0.20 -10.38
CA TYR A 23 0.41 -0.67 -9.20
C TYR A 23 1.86 -0.98 -8.81
N GLY A 24 2.14 -0.98 -7.51
CA GLY A 24 3.48 -1.12 -6.95
C GLY A 24 4.28 0.18 -6.85
N MET A 25 3.72 1.31 -7.29
CA MET A 25 4.36 2.61 -7.07
C MET A 25 4.17 3.08 -5.63
N THR A 26 5.25 3.62 -5.06
CA THR A 26 5.21 4.33 -3.77
C THR A 26 4.87 5.79 -4.00
N VAL A 27 3.83 6.27 -3.32
CA VAL A 27 3.32 7.64 -3.40
C VAL A 27 3.15 8.24 -2.01
N ALA A 28 2.93 9.54 -1.97
CA ALA A 28 2.55 10.24 -0.75
C ALA A 28 1.29 11.07 -1.02
N PHE A 29 0.36 11.11 -0.08
CA PHE A 29 -0.91 11.81 -0.24
C PHE A 29 -0.84 13.20 0.37
N LEU A 30 -0.99 14.22 -0.47
CA LEU A 30 -1.05 15.63 -0.06
C LEU A 30 -2.49 16.12 -0.03
N SER A 31 -2.91 16.67 1.10
CA SER A 31 -4.13 17.47 1.21
C SER A 31 -3.81 18.93 0.91
N THR A 32 -4.29 19.43 -0.23
CA THR A 32 -4.10 20.83 -0.64
C THR A 32 -4.93 21.80 0.20
N GLU A 33 -6.12 21.40 0.65
CA GLU A 33 -7.02 22.21 1.47
C GLU A 33 -6.49 22.42 2.89
N ARG A 34 -6.00 21.34 3.51
CA ARG A 34 -5.56 21.33 4.91
C ARG A 34 -4.04 21.49 5.09
N ASN A 35 -3.30 21.63 3.99
CA ASN A 35 -1.86 21.81 3.95
C ASN A 35 -1.11 20.75 4.79
N GLY A 36 -1.32 19.49 4.46
CA GLY A 36 -0.72 18.38 5.20
C GLY A 36 -0.60 17.11 4.38
N MET A 37 0.27 16.23 4.84
CA MET A 37 0.53 14.91 4.25
C MET A 37 -0.14 13.84 5.10
N LEU A 38 -0.68 12.79 4.48
CA LEU A 38 -1.11 11.62 5.23
C LEU A 38 0.13 10.88 5.76
N ALA A 39 0.15 10.54 7.04
CA ALA A 39 1.22 9.81 7.70
C ALA A 39 0.64 8.64 8.51
N SER A 40 1.34 7.52 8.52
CA SER A 40 1.05 6.42 9.44
C SER A 40 1.74 6.66 10.79
N GLU A 41 1.14 6.20 11.89
CA GLU A 41 1.77 6.27 13.23
C GLU A 41 2.78 5.13 13.49
N GLY A 42 3.19 4.42 12.42
CA GLY A 42 4.15 3.32 12.48
C GLY A 42 3.57 2.05 13.10
N PHE A 43 4.43 1.11 13.50
CA PHE A 43 4.02 -0.23 13.98
C PHE A 43 3.22 -0.24 15.29
N ALA A 44 3.12 0.89 15.98
CA ALA A 44 2.43 1.01 17.26
C ALA A 44 0.90 1.19 17.11
N SER A 45 0.42 1.65 15.95
CA SER A 45 -1.01 1.84 15.67
C SER A 45 -1.34 1.58 14.19
N VAL A 46 -2.61 1.28 13.91
CA VAL A 46 -3.15 1.18 12.54
C VAL A 46 -3.66 2.56 12.07
N ASP A 47 -3.58 3.57 12.93
CA ASP A 47 -4.11 4.90 12.65
C ASP A 47 -3.27 5.67 11.63
N VAL A 48 -3.97 6.41 10.78
CA VAL A 48 -3.40 7.39 9.86
C VAL A 48 -3.79 8.79 10.30
N ARG A 49 -2.85 9.71 10.27
CA ARG A 49 -3.06 11.11 10.65
C ARG A 49 -2.65 12.06 9.53
N LEU A 50 -3.25 13.25 9.55
CA LEU A 50 -2.82 14.32 8.68
C LEU A 50 -1.71 15.11 9.38
N GLU A 51 -0.49 14.98 8.87
CA GLU A 51 0.68 15.71 9.36
C GLU A 51 0.77 17.07 8.67
N HIS A 52 0.81 18.15 9.45
CA HIS A 52 0.90 19.48 8.89
C HIS A 52 2.27 19.75 8.28
N MET A 53 2.28 20.46 7.15
CA MET A 53 3.50 20.96 6.54
C MET A 53 3.88 22.31 7.15
N VAL A 54 5.18 22.55 7.29
CA VAL A 54 5.71 23.87 7.68
C VAL A 54 5.19 24.94 6.69
N PRO A 55 4.75 26.13 7.16
CA PRO A 55 4.09 27.13 6.33
C PRO A 55 4.85 27.55 5.05
N GLU A 56 6.19 27.51 5.07
CA GLU A 56 7.07 27.91 3.97
C GLU A 56 7.28 26.78 2.93
N ALA A 57 6.85 25.55 3.22
CA ALA A 57 7.03 24.39 2.36
C ALA A 57 6.15 24.41 1.11
N LYS A 58 5.09 25.22 1.07
CA LYS A 58 4.17 25.34 -0.07
C LYS A 58 4.88 25.76 -1.36
N HIS A 59 5.91 26.60 -1.26
CA HIS A 59 6.56 27.20 -2.43
C HIS A 59 7.70 26.35 -3.03
N ASN A 60 8.16 25.32 -2.32
CA ASN A 60 9.35 24.53 -2.68
C ASN A 60 9.10 23.03 -2.90
N MET A 61 7.87 22.61 -3.25
CA MET A 61 7.57 21.19 -3.53
C MET A 61 8.47 20.56 -4.62
N LYS A 62 9.00 21.36 -5.55
CA LYS A 62 9.94 20.87 -6.59
C LYS A 62 11.39 20.70 -6.10
N ARG A 63 11.75 21.28 -4.95
CA ARG A 63 13.10 21.29 -4.40
C ARG A 63 13.08 20.86 -2.93
N ARG A 64 12.99 19.54 -2.73
CA ARG A 64 13.37 18.82 -1.50
C ARG A 64 12.55 19.16 -0.25
N SER A 65 11.95 18.11 0.32
CA SER A 65 11.30 18.05 1.62
C SER A 65 10.25 19.13 1.85
N GLY A 66 8.98 18.78 1.65
CA GLY A 66 7.95 19.38 2.50
C GLY A 66 8.35 19.05 3.93
N GLN A 67 8.92 20.02 4.65
CA GLN A 67 9.31 19.80 6.04
C GLN A 67 8.02 19.53 6.81
N LEU A 68 7.93 18.31 7.33
CA LEU A 68 6.85 17.87 8.18
C LEU A 68 7.16 18.31 9.60
N VAL A 69 6.13 18.65 10.35
CA VAL A 69 6.30 19.23 11.68
C VAL A 69 6.71 18.16 12.71
N ALA A 70 6.12 16.97 12.65
CA ALA A 70 6.23 15.97 13.72
C ALA A 70 6.56 14.54 13.26
N CYS A 71 6.72 14.23 11.97
CA CYS A 71 7.14 12.90 11.52
C CYS A 71 8.16 12.92 10.37
N HIS A 72 8.78 11.78 10.09
CA HIS A 72 9.66 11.64 8.95
C HIS A 72 8.85 11.42 7.67
N TYR A 73 9.31 11.98 6.55
CA TYR A 73 8.63 11.82 5.26
C TYR A 73 8.43 10.36 4.84
N LYS A 74 9.32 9.46 5.27
CA LYS A 74 9.19 8.01 5.03
C LYS A 74 7.88 7.43 5.60
N ASP A 75 7.34 8.03 6.67
CA ASP A 75 6.12 7.58 7.33
C ASP A 75 4.85 8.03 6.57
N CYS A 76 5.02 8.88 5.55
CA CYS A 76 3.99 9.35 4.62
C CYS A 76 3.97 8.60 3.28
N LEU A 77 4.80 7.56 3.15
CA LEU A 77 4.93 6.78 1.92
C LEU A 77 3.98 5.59 1.96
N PHE A 78 3.24 5.40 0.87
CA PHE A 78 2.26 4.34 0.71
C PHE A 78 2.39 3.69 -0.65
N GLU A 79 2.15 2.38 -0.71
CA GLU A 79 2.15 1.63 -1.96
C GLU A 79 0.76 1.60 -2.57
N ILE A 80 0.67 1.77 -3.89
CA ILE A 80 -0.58 1.57 -4.62
C ILE A 80 -0.75 0.08 -4.94
N VAL A 81 -1.68 -0.59 -4.27
CA VAL A 81 -1.94 -2.02 -4.49
C VAL A 81 -3.31 -2.25 -5.16
N PRO A 82 -3.46 -3.30 -6.00
CA PRO A 82 -4.76 -3.68 -6.54
C PRO A 82 -5.74 -4.05 -5.44
N LYS A 83 -7.04 -3.85 -5.68
CA LYS A 83 -8.07 -4.39 -4.79
C LYS A 83 -7.94 -5.91 -4.68
N MET A 84 -7.81 -6.38 -3.43
CA MET A 84 -7.73 -7.80 -3.09
C MET A 84 -9.02 -8.30 -2.45
N SER A 85 -9.20 -9.62 -2.41
CA SER A 85 -10.28 -10.28 -1.67
C SER A 85 -9.82 -10.61 -0.25
N TYR A 86 -10.68 -10.40 0.73
CA TYR A 86 -10.40 -10.73 2.14
C TYR A 86 -11.58 -11.40 2.83
N GLU A 87 -12.54 -11.95 2.09
CA GLU A 87 -13.74 -12.57 2.65
C GLU A 87 -13.40 -13.82 3.45
N ALA A 88 -12.59 -14.72 2.89
CA ALA A 88 -12.20 -15.96 3.55
C ALA A 88 -11.26 -15.70 4.74
N THR A 89 -10.34 -14.76 4.58
CA THR A 89 -9.41 -14.35 5.63
C THR A 89 -10.14 -13.70 6.81
N SER A 90 -11.11 -12.83 6.55
CA SER A 90 -11.93 -12.21 7.59
C SER A 90 -12.75 -13.25 8.35
N ALA A 91 -13.35 -14.22 7.65
CA ALA A 91 -14.10 -15.31 8.27
C ALA A 91 -13.21 -16.20 9.15
N PHE A 92 -11.99 -16.49 8.70
CA PHE A 92 -11.02 -17.29 9.46
C PHE A 92 -10.55 -16.57 10.73
N GLU A 93 -10.21 -15.28 10.66
CA GLU A 93 -9.81 -14.50 11.84
C GLU A 93 -10.96 -14.37 12.86
N GLN A 94 -12.20 -14.19 12.41
CA GLN A 94 -13.37 -14.21 13.31
C GLN A 94 -13.57 -15.57 13.99
N ALA A 95 -13.41 -16.68 13.25
CA ALA A 95 -13.48 -18.02 13.82
C ALA A 95 -12.37 -18.26 14.86
N LYS A 96 -11.15 -17.80 14.57
CA LYS A 96 -10.00 -17.86 15.48
C LYS A 96 -10.25 -17.08 16.78
N ALA A 97 -10.83 -15.89 16.69
CA ALA A 97 -11.16 -15.06 17.86
C ALA A 97 -12.27 -15.66 18.75
N THR A 98 -13.17 -16.45 18.17
CA THR A 98 -14.33 -17.03 18.87
C THR A 98 -14.09 -18.44 19.43
N THR A 99 -12.96 -19.06 19.10
CA THR A 99 -12.64 -20.43 19.55
C THR A 99 -12.26 -20.46 21.04
N LYS A 100 -13.23 -20.73 21.92
CA LYS A 100 -13.00 -21.11 23.34
C LYS A 100 -13.65 -22.46 23.61
N GLY A 101 -12.95 -23.56 23.31
CA GLY A 101 -13.37 -24.93 23.63
C GLY A 101 -13.62 -25.78 22.39
N GLY A 102 -12.71 -26.73 22.11
CA GLY A 102 -12.72 -27.52 20.87
C GLY A 102 -13.56 -28.78 20.96
N SER A 103 -14.50 -28.94 20.02
CA SER A 103 -15.07 -30.24 19.62
C SER A 103 -14.39 -30.72 18.33
N ALA A 104 -14.39 -32.03 18.07
CA ALA A 104 -13.73 -32.60 16.87
C ALA A 104 -14.34 -32.08 15.54
N SER A 105 -15.65 -31.79 15.51
CA SER A 105 -16.34 -31.19 14.35
C SER A 105 -15.93 -29.74 14.13
N PHE A 106 -15.60 -29.00 15.19
CA PHE A 106 -15.05 -27.66 15.07
C PHE A 106 -13.65 -27.67 14.43
N SER A 107 -12.85 -28.71 14.70
CA SER A 107 -11.51 -28.85 14.14
C SER A 107 -11.50 -29.02 12.61
N THR A 108 -12.50 -29.68 12.03
CA THR A 108 -12.59 -29.86 10.56
C THR A 108 -13.02 -28.57 9.87
N VAL A 109 -14.08 -27.92 10.36
CA VAL A 109 -14.56 -26.63 9.82
C VAL A 109 -13.49 -25.53 9.95
N PHE A 110 -12.78 -25.49 11.07
CA PHE A 110 -11.67 -24.56 11.26
C PHE A 110 -10.52 -24.80 10.27
N SER A 111 -10.20 -26.08 10.00
CA SER A 111 -9.17 -26.45 9.01
C SER A 111 -9.57 -26.06 7.59
N GLU A 112 -10.85 -26.21 7.23
CA GLU A 112 -11.37 -25.76 5.93
C GLU A 112 -11.33 -24.24 5.79
N LEU A 113 -11.70 -23.49 6.82
CA LEU A 113 -11.61 -22.02 6.82
C LEU A 113 -10.17 -21.56 6.68
N LYS A 114 -9.23 -22.22 7.39
CA LYS A 114 -7.80 -21.96 7.24
C LYS A 114 -7.33 -22.17 5.80
N PHE A 115 -7.68 -23.32 5.20
CA PHE A 115 -7.31 -23.63 3.82
C PHE A 115 -7.87 -22.61 2.82
N LYS A 116 -9.13 -22.17 3.00
CA LYS A 116 -9.75 -21.13 2.17
C LYS A 116 -9.03 -19.79 2.31
N SER A 117 -8.68 -19.38 3.53
CA SER A 117 -7.91 -18.15 3.76
C SER A 117 -6.50 -18.23 3.13
N GLU A 118 -5.78 -19.33 3.29
CA GLU A 118 -4.45 -19.52 2.67
C GLU A 118 -4.52 -19.50 1.13
N SER A 119 -5.57 -20.10 0.56
CA SER A 119 -5.82 -20.08 -0.88
C SER A 119 -6.13 -18.67 -1.38
N GLU A 120 -6.94 -17.90 -0.64
CA GLU A 120 -7.23 -16.49 -0.94
C GLU A 120 -5.95 -15.63 -0.91
N GLN A 121 -5.11 -15.80 0.11
CA GLN A 121 -3.83 -15.09 0.20
C GLN A 121 -2.91 -15.41 -0.99
N ARG A 122 -2.85 -16.67 -1.43
CA ARG A 122 -2.07 -17.08 -2.61
C ARG A 122 -2.62 -16.46 -3.89
N LEU A 123 -3.94 -16.38 -4.02
CA LEU A 123 -4.60 -15.74 -5.16
C LEU A 123 -4.32 -14.23 -5.19
N ASN A 124 -4.37 -13.57 -4.04
CA ASN A 124 -4.02 -12.15 -3.91
C ASN A 124 -2.55 -11.89 -4.30
N ALA A 125 -1.62 -12.73 -3.84
CA ALA A 125 -0.21 -12.63 -4.21
C ALA A 125 0.00 -12.78 -5.72
N SER A 126 -0.64 -13.77 -6.34
CA SER A 126 -0.61 -13.97 -7.80
C SER A 126 -1.21 -12.77 -8.55
N THR A 127 -2.31 -12.22 -8.05
CA THR A 127 -2.98 -11.04 -8.62
C THR A 127 -2.08 -9.81 -8.55
N TYR A 128 -1.42 -9.59 -7.41
CA TYR A 128 -0.43 -8.52 -7.24
C TYR A 128 0.69 -8.66 -8.25
N THR A 129 1.35 -9.82 -8.34
CA THR A 129 2.45 -10.06 -9.29
C THR A 129 2.02 -9.83 -10.73
N LYS A 130 0.80 -10.24 -11.10
CA LYS A 130 0.25 -10.06 -12.46
C LYS A 130 -0.02 -8.59 -12.80
N LEU A 131 -0.44 -7.80 -11.82
CA LEU A 131 -0.83 -6.40 -11.99
C LEU A 131 0.29 -5.41 -11.69
N PHE A 132 1.39 -5.85 -11.07
CA PHE A 132 2.55 -5.02 -10.78
C PHE A 132 3.05 -4.28 -12.04
N GLY A 133 3.26 -2.97 -11.92
CA GLY A 133 3.68 -2.10 -13.02
C GLY A 133 2.58 -1.77 -14.04
N LYS A 134 1.37 -2.34 -13.92
CA LYS A 134 0.23 -1.96 -14.78
C LYS A 134 -0.33 -0.62 -14.35
N ARG A 135 -0.76 0.17 -15.34
CA ARG A 135 -1.40 1.48 -15.14
C ARG A 135 -2.70 1.36 -14.36
N VAL A 136 -2.89 2.28 -13.42
CA VAL A 136 -4.15 2.50 -12.69
C VAL A 136 -5.00 3.49 -13.47
N ASN A 137 -6.25 3.13 -13.75
CA ASN A 137 -7.20 4.01 -14.41
C ASN A 137 -8.13 4.68 -13.39
N TYR A 138 -8.56 5.90 -13.68
CA TYR A 138 -9.56 6.59 -12.86
C TYR A 138 -10.85 5.76 -12.75
N GLY A 139 -11.42 5.71 -11.56
CA GLY A 139 -12.61 4.90 -11.24
C GLY A 139 -12.32 3.44 -10.88
N GLN A 140 -11.08 2.96 -11.02
CA GLN A 140 -10.67 1.67 -10.47
C GLN A 140 -10.45 1.76 -8.96
N VAL A 141 -10.88 0.72 -8.24
CA VAL A 141 -10.60 0.61 -6.81
C VAL A 141 -9.16 0.13 -6.63
N ALA A 142 -8.32 1.00 -6.07
CA ALA A 142 -7.02 0.63 -5.52
C ALA A 142 -7.13 0.65 -3.99
N THR A 143 -6.36 -0.22 -3.34
CA THR A 143 -6.24 -0.24 -1.88
C THR A 143 -4.87 0.27 -1.47
N GLN A 144 -4.77 0.76 -0.24
CA GLN A 144 -3.54 1.19 0.44
C GLN A 144 -3.17 0.13 1.47
#